data_AF-A0AAJ7S1M3-F1
#
_entry.id   AF-A0AAJ7S1M3-F1
#
_cell.length_a   1.000
_cell.length_b   1.000
_cell.length_c   1.000
_cell.angle_alpha   90.00
_cell.angle_beta   90.00
_cell.angle_gamma   90.00
#
_symmetry.space_group_name_H-M   'P 1'
#
loop_
_entity.id
_entity.type
_entity.pdbx_description
1 polymer ?
#
loop_
_entity_poly.entity_id
_entity_poly.type
_entity_poly.pdbx_seq_one_letter_code
_entity_poly.pdbx_strand_id
1 'polypeptide(L)'
;MCQVIFAAMISTVYGLVMVAVIVAIAINIAHDGLLSPIAIFLMMIVGEFVIAALLHPSEIQCLMHCLMYYITVPSMYLLLMIYSICNLDNITWGTREVQIKKTQAVTICTTD
;
A
#
# COMPACT_ATOMS: atom_id res chain seq x y z
N MET A 1 15.09 -1.93 -10.03
CA MET A 1 15.89 -2.31 -8.83
C MET A 1 15.80 -1.25 -7.73
N CYS A 2 16.22 0.00 -7.99
CA CYS A 2 16.23 1.06 -6.97
C CYS A 2 14.85 1.37 -6.35
N GLN A 3 13.77 1.31 -7.15
CA GLN A 3 12.40 1.56 -6.67
C GLN A 3 11.96 0.56 -5.57
N VAL A 4 12.29 -0.72 -5.73
CA VAL A 4 11.88 -1.77 -4.77
C VAL A 4 12.71 -1.69 -3.49
N ILE A 5 14.00 -1.34 -3.59
CA ILE A 5 14.86 -1.12 -2.42
C ILE A 5 14.39 0.10 -1.62
N PHE A 6 14.09 1.21 -2.31
CA PHE A 6 13.56 2.42 -1.68
C PHE A 6 12.19 2.17 -1.01
N ALA A 7 11.30 1.47 -1.70
CA ALA A 7 10.02 1.04 -1.15
C ALA A 7 10.21 0.16 0.11
N ALA A 8 11.15 -0.79 0.09
CA ALA A 8 11.44 -1.63 1.25
C ALA A 8 11.94 -0.83 2.45
N MET A 9 12.83 0.15 2.25
CA MET A 9 13.30 1.03 3.33
C MET A 9 12.15 1.82 3.97
N ILE A 10 11.26 2.38 3.15
CA ILE A 10 10.11 3.14 3.64
C ILE A 10 9.14 2.22 4.40
N SER A 11 8.85 1.04 3.87
CA SER A 11 7.97 0.06 4.54
C SER A 11 8.54 -0.39 5.88
N THR A 12 9.86 -0.58 6.01
CA THR A 12 10.49 -0.92 7.30
C THR A 12 10.33 0.21 8.31
N VAL A 13 10.57 1.47 7.93
CA VAL A 13 10.40 2.63 8.81
C VAL A 13 8.95 2.75 9.28
N TYR A 14 7.99 2.57 8.38
CA TYR A 14 6.57 2.63 8.73
C TYR A 14 6.13 1.46 9.62
N GLY A 15 6.69 0.27 9.44
CA GLY A 15 6.49 -0.85 10.36
C GLY A 15 6.90 -0.50 11.79
N LEU A 16 8.04 0.17 11.97
CA LEU A 16 8.50 0.65 13.28
C LEU A 16 7.59 1.72 13.87
N VAL A 17 7.11 2.66 13.04
CA VAL A 17 6.14 3.68 13.47
C VAL A 17 4.83 3.03 13.95
N MET A 18 4.35 1.98 13.27
CA MET A 18 3.14 1.28 13.68
C MET A 18 3.27 0.59 15.04
N VAL A 19 4.44 0.09 15.39
CA VAL A 19 4.69 -0.43 16.75
C VAL A 19 4.52 0.69 17.79
N ALA A 20 5.05 1.88 17.51
CA ALA A 20 4.87 3.04 18.39
C ALA A 20 3.39 3.48 18.49
N VAL A 21 2.64 3.43 17.39
CA VAL A 21 1.20 3.74 17.36
C VAL A 21 0.41 2.76 18.24
N ILE A 22 0.73 1.46 18.22
CA ILE A 22 0.07 0.47 19.08
C ILE A 22 0.29 0.81 20.56
N VAL A 23 1.52 1.17 20.94
CA VAL A 23 1.84 1.60 22.31
C VAL A 23 1.08 2.88 22.67
N ALA A 24 1.02 3.85 21.75
CA ALA A 24 0.29 5.08 21.96
C ALA A 24 -1.20 4.83 22.17
N ILE A 25 -1.82 3.94 21.39
CA ILE A 25 -3.22 3.55 21.54
C ILE A 25 -3.47 2.90 22.90
N ALA A 26 -2.58 2.01 23.36
CA ALA A 26 -2.70 1.38 24.67
C ALA A 26 -2.69 2.41 25.81
N ILE A 27 -1.81 3.42 25.74
CA ILE A 27 -1.75 4.50 26.72
C ILE A 27 -3.02 5.38 26.67
N ASN A 28 -3.47 5.74 25.47
CA ASN A 28 -4.68 6.55 25.27
C ASN A 28 -5.93 5.85 25.81
N ILE A 29 -6.07 4.54 25.59
CA ILE A 29 -7.18 3.75 26.13
C ILE A 29 -7.12 3.68 27.66
N ALA A 30 -5.92 3.56 28.23
CA ALA A 30 -5.75 3.51 29.68
C ALA A 30 -6.11 4.84 30.37
N HIS A 31 -5.91 5.97 29.69
CA HIS A 31 -6.16 7.31 30.25
C HIS A 31 -7.58 7.81 29.98
N ASP A 32 -8.04 7.73 28.73
CA ASP A 32 -9.28 8.35 28.26
C ASP A 32 -10.43 7.34 28.04
N GLY A 33 -10.14 6.05 28.21
CA GLY A 33 -11.12 4.97 28.05
C GLY A 33 -11.47 4.65 26.59
N LEU A 34 -12.46 3.77 26.42
CA LEU A 34 -12.87 3.24 25.10
C LEU A 34 -13.62 4.24 24.21
N LEU A 35 -14.08 5.37 24.77
CA LEU A 35 -14.74 6.44 24.02
C LEU A 35 -13.76 7.52 23.53
N SER A 36 -12.46 7.32 23.75
CA SER A 36 -11.42 8.16 23.14
C SER A 36 -11.48 8.08 21.61
N PRO A 37 -11.25 9.18 20.87
CA PRO A 37 -11.23 9.18 19.41
C PRO A 37 -10.32 8.11 18.79
N ILE A 38 -9.18 7.84 19.44
CA ILE A 38 -8.23 6.81 19.01
C ILE A 38 -8.82 5.40 19.16
N ALA A 39 -9.55 5.16 20.24
CA ALA A 39 -10.14 3.86 20.56
C ALA A 39 -11.32 3.57 19.62
N ILE A 40 -12.14 4.59 19.34
CA ILE A 40 -13.22 4.50 18.36
C ILE A 40 -12.67 4.21 16.97
N PHE A 41 -11.60 4.89 16.56
CA PHE A 41 -10.93 4.61 15.29
C PHE A 41 -10.42 3.16 15.22
N LEU A 42 -9.80 2.65 16.29
CA LEU A 42 -9.37 1.25 16.36
C LEU A 42 -10.56 0.27 16.26
N MET A 43 -11.68 0.57 16.93
CA MET A 43 -12.90 -0.25 16.85
C MET A 43 -13.48 -0.29 15.43
N MET A 44 -13.44 0.83 14.70
CA MET A 44 -13.87 0.86 13.29
C MET A 44 -12.99 -0.06 12.42
N ILE A 45 -11.67 -0.01 12.58
CA ILE A 45 -10.74 -0.88 11.82
C ILE A 45 -10.98 -2.37 12.13
N VAL A 46 -11.17 -2.72 13.40
CA VAL A 46 -11.51 -4.09 13.78
C VAL A 46 -12.86 -4.49 13.16
N GLY A 47 -13.83 -3.58 13.13
CA GLY A 47 -15.11 -3.76 12.47
C GLY A 47 -14.97 -4.06 10.97
N GLU A 48 -14.09 -3.36 10.26
CA GLU A 48 -13.82 -3.61 8.84
C GLU A 48 -13.28 -5.03 8.59
N PHE A 49 -12.34 -5.51 9.42
CA PHE A 49 -11.83 -6.88 9.30
C PHE A 49 -12.93 -7.93 9.56
N VAL A 50 -13.82 -7.68 10.52
CA VAL A 50 -14.95 -8.56 10.80
C VAL A 50 -15.94 -8.56 9.63
N ILE A 51 -16.28 -7.39 9.08
CA ILE A 51 -17.18 -7.28 7.92
C ILE A 51 -16.57 -8.00 6.70
N ALA A 52 -15.26 -7.82 6.45
CA ALA A 52 -14.57 -8.50 5.36
C ALA A 52 -14.61 -10.02 5.50
N ALA A 53 -14.41 -10.55 6.72
CA ALA A 53 -14.49 -11.98 6.99
C ALA A 53 -15.91 -12.55 6.80
N LEU A 54 -16.95 -11.78 7.15
CA LEU A 54 -18.34 -12.16 6.90
C LEU A 54 -18.69 -12.16 5.40
N LEU A 55 -18.11 -11.23 4.62
CA LEU A 55 -18.38 -11.10 3.20
C LEU A 55 -17.67 -12.16 2.35
N HIS A 56 -16.53 -12.69 2.82
CA HIS A 56 -15.73 -13.70 2.13
C HIS A 56 -15.34 -14.85 3.09
N PRO A 57 -16.29 -15.73 3.44
CA PRO A 57 -16.12 -16.71 4.52
C PRO A 57 -15.09 -17.80 4.25
N SER A 58 -14.69 -18.02 2.99
CA SER A 58 -13.62 -18.97 2.63
C SER A 58 -12.24 -18.56 3.19
N GLU A 59 -12.05 -17.29 3.50
CA GLU A 59 -10.79 -16.73 3.99
C GLU A 59 -10.86 -16.34 5.47
N ILE A 60 -11.80 -16.89 6.25
CA ILE A 60 -11.94 -16.58 7.69
C ILE A 60 -10.66 -16.85 8.49
N GLN A 61 -9.84 -17.81 8.05
CA GLN A 61 -8.54 -18.11 8.68
C GLN A 61 -7.57 -16.92 8.64
N CYS A 62 -7.78 -15.97 7.72
CA CYS A 62 -7.04 -14.72 7.61
C CYS A 62 -7.18 -13.84 8.86
N LEU A 63 -8.32 -13.92 9.58
CA LEU A 63 -8.58 -13.14 10.80
C LEU A 63 -7.58 -13.43 11.93
N MET A 64 -6.95 -14.62 11.94
CA MET A 64 -5.90 -14.97 12.91
C MET A 64 -4.67 -14.07 12.78
N HIS A 65 -4.43 -13.51 11.59
CA HIS A 65 -3.29 -12.64 11.29
C HIS A 65 -3.64 -11.14 11.39
N CYS A 66 -4.78 -10.78 12.01
CA CYS A 66 -5.24 -9.39 12.15
C CYS A 66 -4.17 -8.42 12.67
N LEU A 67 -3.32 -8.85 13.63
CA LEU A 67 -2.24 -8.01 14.13
C LEU A 67 -1.18 -7.69 13.06
N MET A 68 -0.79 -8.70 12.27
CA MET A 68 0.15 -8.52 11.17
C MET A 68 -0.44 -7.66 10.06
N TYR A 69 -1.74 -7.81 9.77
CA TYR A 69 -2.43 -6.91 8.86
C TYR A 69 -2.41 -5.48 9.37
N TYR A 70 -2.76 -5.25 10.63
CA TYR A 70 -2.75 -3.90 11.20
C TYR A 70 -1.37 -3.21 11.08
N ILE A 71 -0.27 -3.92 11.36
CA ILE A 71 1.09 -3.38 11.24
C ILE A 71 1.46 -3.07 9.78
N THR A 72 0.98 -3.87 8.83
CA THR A 72 1.33 -3.76 7.41
C THR A 72 0.42 -2.83 6.61
N VAL A 73 -0.76 -2.47 7.13
CA VAL A 73 -1.74 -1.56 6.50
C VAL A 73 -1.10 -0.28 5.93
N PRO A 74 -0.32 0.53 6.67
CA PRO A 74 0.29 1.72 6.08
C PRO A 74 1.34 1.42 5.01
N SER A 75 2.01 0.26 5.10
CA SER A 75 2.94 -0.15 4.05
C SER A 75 2.21 -0.47 2.75
N MET A 76 1.03 -1.12 2.82
CA MET A 76 0.20 -1.40 1.64
C MET A 76 -0.20 -0.11 0.90
N TYR A 77 -0.63 0.92 1.64
CA TYR A 77 -1.00 2.21 1.05
C TYR A 77 0.20 2.95 0.43
N LEU A 78 1.38 2.87 1.04
CA LEU A 78 2.59 3.52 0.53
C LEU A 78 3.12 2.86 -0.74
N LEU A 79 3.10 1.53 -0.81
CA LEU A 79 3.52 0.81 -2.03
C LEU A 79 2.67 1.22 -3.23
N LEU A 80 1.35 1.35 -3.05
CA LEU A 80 0.45 1.82 -4.10
C LEU A 80 0.74 3.26 -4.53
N MET A 81 1.03 4.15 -3.58
CA MET A 81 1.35 5.55 -3.88
C MET A 81 2.69 5.70 -4.61
N ILE A 82 3.74 5.02 -4.12
CA ILE A 82 5.07 5.01 -4.76
C ILE A 82 4.97 4.41 -6.16
N TYR A 83 4.24 3.30 -6.31
CA TYR A 83 4.00 2.71 -7.62
C TYR A 83 3.31 3.69 -8.58
N SER A 84 2.28 4.39 -8.12
CA SER A 84 1.54 5.36 -8.95
C SER A 84 2.43 6.53 -9.42
N ILE A 85 3.33 7.03 -8.56
CA ILE A 85 4.22 8.16 -8.88
C ILE A 85 5.37 7.71 -9.79
N CYS A 86 6.05 6.61 -9.46
CA CYS A 86 7.16 6.10 -10.27
C CYS A 86 6.69 5.63 -11.66
N ASN A 87 5.46 5.12 -11.76
CA ASN A 87 4.87 4.73 -13.04
C ASN A 87 4.49 5.95 -13.90
N LEU A 88 4.34 7.14 -13.31
CA LEU A 88 4.12 8.40 -14.04
C LEU A 88 5.39 8.93 -14.70
N ASP A 89 6.56 8.66 -14.12
CA ASP A 89 7.86 9.04 -14.67
C ASP A 89 8.25 8.16 -15.89
N ASN A 90 7.88 6.88 -15.87
CA ASN A 90 8.10 5.94 -16.97
C ASN A 90 6.79 5.59 -17.72
N ILE A 91 6.32 6.53 -18.54
CA ILE A 91 5.17 6.31 -19.45
C ILE A 91 5.52 5.54 -20.74
N THR A 92 6.77 5.08 -20.90
CA THR A 92 7.25 4.45 -22.14
C THR A 92 6.53 3.14 -22.44
N TRP A 93 5.92 2.51 -21.44
CA TRP A 93 5.23 1.23 -21.58
C TRP A 93 3.99 1.31 -22.49
N GLY A 94 3.25 2.43 -22.47
CA GLY A 94 2.06 2.65 -23.33
C GLY A 94 2.36 3.28 -24.69
N THR A 95 3.55 3.85 -24.88
CA THR A 95 3.97 4.52 -26.13
C THR A 95 5.07 3.77 -26.88
N ARG A 96 5.52 2.64 -26.34
CA ARG A 96 6.59 1.77 -26.91
C ARG A 96 6.30 1.39 -28.36
N GLU A 97 5.04 1.04 -28.63
CA GLU A 97 4.56 0.62 -29.95
C GLU A 97 4.58 1.75 -30.99
N VAL A 98 4.41 3.00 -30.54
CA VAL A 98 4.29 4.19 -31.43
C VAL A 98 5.66 4.67 -31.90
N GLN A 99 6.68 4.59 -31.03
CA GLN A 99 8.06 4.96 -31.38
C GLN A 99 8.63 4.03 -32.45
N ILE A 100 8.37 2.72 -32.34
CA ILE A 100 8.83 1.71 -33.30
C ILE A 100 8.23 1.97 -34.70
N LYS A 101 6.94 2.31 -34.79
CA LYS A 101 6.28 2.62 -36.08
C LYS A 101 6.86 3.87 -36.74
N LYS A 102 7.19 4.91 -35.97
CA LYS A 102 7.77 6.15 -36.52
C LYS A 102 9.19 5.93 -37.04
N THR A 103 10.01 5.14 -36.33
CA THR A 103 11.36 4.78 -36.79
C THR A 103 11.36 3.90 -38.03
N GLN A 104 10.42 2.95 -38.14
CA GLN A 104 10.25 2.16 -39.37
C GLN A 104 9.80 3.03 -40.54
N ALA A 105 8.79 3.88 -40.38
CA ALA A 105 8.34 4.80 -41.44
C ALA A 105 9.45 5.72 -41.96
N VAL A 106 10.28 6.28 -41.07
CA VAL A 106 11.41 7.14 -41.46
C VAL A 106 12.49 6.36 -42.23
N THR A 107 12.80 5.13 -41.82
CA THR A 107 13.84 4.32 -42.48
C THR A 107 13.46 3.94 -43.91
N ILE A 108 12.17 3.65 -44.16
CA ILE A 108 11.69 3.26 -45.49
C ILE A 108 11.71 4.44 -46.47
N CYS A 109 11.52 5.68 -45.99
CA CYS A 109 11.51 6.88 -46.82
C CYS A 109 12.90 7.48 -47.11
N THR A 110 13.99 6.90 -46.57
CA THR A 110 15.37 7.40 -46.76
C THR A 110 16.25 6.48 -47.61
N THR A 111 15.69 5.41 -48.17
CA THR A 111 16.41 4.44 -49.03
C THR A 111 16.04 4.53 -50.52
N ASP A 112 15.34 5.59 -50.93
CA ASP A 112 15.20 6.03 -52.32
C ASP A 112 16.06 7.30 -52.55
#